data_AF-A0A8J6TXC4-F1
#
_entry.id   AF-A0A8J6TXC4-F1
#
_cell.length_a   1.000
_cell.length_b   1.000
_cell.length_c   1.000
_cell.angle_alpha   90.00
_cell.angle_beta   90.00
_cell.angle_gamma   90.00
#
_symmetry.space_group_name_H-M   'P 1'
#
loop_
_entity.id
_entity.type
_entity.pdbx_description
1 polymer ?
#
loop_
_entity_poly.entity_id
_entity_poly.type
_entity_poly.pdbx_seq_one_letter_code
_entity_poly.pdbx_strand_id
1 'polypeptide(L)'
;MESIECRVCGGRSSHTKVVRKIKASNELYHKMMGTIDTPEKFEEKRMELAQNVWKTMKDTDSRECRNCHGFDYMDFDKQEERSADRHDEAIENRDPDNEETHGEGETCIDCHKGIAHRLPEGYDPAEDDS
;
A
#
# COMPACT_ATOMS: atom_id res chain seq x y z
N MET A 1 -28.70 8.53 1.38
CA MET A 1 -27.54 7.69 1.77
C MET A 1 -27.77 6.33 1.14
N GLU A 2 -27.41 6.20 -0.13
CA GLU A 2 -27.29 4.88 -0.73
C GLU A 2 -26.07 4.23 -0.10
N SER A 3 -26.31 3.13 0.60
CA SER A 3 -25.29 2.19 1.02
C SER A 3 -24.45 1.83 -0.19
N ILE A 4 -23.20 2.31 -0.22
CA ILE A 4 -22.16 1.79 -1.10
C ILE A 4 -22.10 0.30 -0.76
N GLU A 5 -22.70 -0.54 -1.61
CA GLU A 5 -22.50 -1.97 -1.54
C GLU A 5 -21.00 -2.18 -1.60
N CYS A 6 -20.45 -2.77 -0.54
CA CYS A 6 -19.10 -3.30 -0.54
C CYS A 6 -19.09 -4.40 -1.61
N ARG A 7 -18.87 -4.03 -2.87
CA ARG A 7 -18.51 -4.97 -3.93
C ARG A 7 -17.23 -5.61 -3.44
N VAL A 8 -17.42 -6.80 -2.87
CA VAL A 8 -16.41 -7.82 -2.65
C VAL A 8 -15.23 -7.56 -3.57
N CYS A 9 -14.02 -7.41 -2.99
CA CYS A 9 -12.75 -7.26 -3.68
C CYS A 9 -12.66 -8.27 -4.85
N GLY A 10 -13.08 -7.81 -6.03
CA GLY A 10 -13.63 -8.67 -7.07
C GLY A 10 -13.19 -8.16 -8.42
N GLY A 11 -11.88 -8.16 -8.63
CA GLY A 11 -11.30 -7.76 -9.91
C GLY A 11 -9.83 -8.13 -10.00
N ARG A 12 -9.46 -8.73 -11.12
CA ARG A 12 -8.12 -8.85 -11.72
C ARG A 12 -7.13 -9.86 -11.08
N SER A 13 -6.64 -10.75 -11.96
CA SER A 13 -5.57 -11.77 -11.86
C SER A 13 -5.62 -12.77 -10.68
N SER A 14 -6.19 -13.96 -10.92
CA SER A 14 -6.00 -15.15 -10.06
C SER A 14 -4.51 -15.45 -9.84
N HIS A 15 -3.70 -15.25 -10.88
CA HIS A 15 -2.27 -15.54 -10.85
C HIS A 15 -1.51 -14.70 -9.83
N THR A 16 -1.73 -13.39 -9.77
CA THR A 16 -0.98 -12.54 -8.82
C THR A 16 -1.41 -12.80 -7.38
N LYS A 17 -2.70 -13.06 -7.15
CA LYS A 17 -3.22 -13.47 -5.84
C LYS A 17 -2.60 -14.80 -5.39
N VAL A 18 -2.48 -15.78 -6.29
CA VAL A 18 -1.80 -17.06 -6.01
C VAL A 18 -0.32 -16.83 -5.69
N VAL A 19 0.39 -16.02 -6.48
CA VAL A 19 1.80 -15.67 -6.21
C VAL A 19 1.97 -15.03 -4.84
N ARG A 20 1.11 -14.08 -4.46
CA ARG A 20 1.18 -13.45 -3.12
C ARG A 20 0.92 -14.45 -2.00
N LYS A 21 0.00 -15.39 -2.19
CA LYS A 21 -0.28 -16.48 -1.23
C LYS A 21 0.91 -17.44 -1.08
N ILE A 22 1.60 -17.76 -2.18
CA ILE A 22 2.83 -18.56 -2.13
C ILE A 22 3.91 -17.80 -1.35
N LYS A 23 4.15 -16.52 -1.67
CA LYS A 23 5.09 -15.67 -0.91
C LYS A 23 4.74 -15.56 0.58
N ALA A 24 3.45 -15.46 0.91
CA ALA A 24 2.95 -15.42 2.30
C ALA A 24 3.26 -16.69 3.08
N SER A 25 3.47 -17.84 2.41
CA SER A 25 3.77 -19.09 3.11
C SER A 25 5.10 -19.04 3.87
N ASN A 26 6.01 -18.12 3.51
CA ASN A 26 7.22 -17.83 4.29
C ASN A 26 6.89 -17.36 5.72
N GLU A 27 5.79 -16.65 5.91
CA GLU A 27 5.35 -16.18 7.24
C GLU A 27 5.07 -17.38 8.16
N LEU A 28 4.45 -18.45 7.62
CA LEU A 28 4.23 -19.70 8.35
C LEU A 28 5.54 -20.44 8.66
N TYR A 29 6.47 -20.45 7.71
CA TYR A 29 7.80 -21.04 7.92
C TYR A 29 8.55 -20.34 9.07
N HIS A 30 8.60 -19.02 9.06
CA HIS A 30 9.24 -18.22 10.11
C HIS A 30 8.52 -18.30 11.47
N LYS A 31 7.20 -18.52 11.45
CA LYS A 31 6.45 -18.84 12.66
C LYS A 31 6.82 -20.22 13.23
N MET A 32 6.92 -21.24 12.38
CA MET A 32 7.30 -22.60 12.79
C MET A 32 8.77 -22.69 13.26
N MET A 33 9.67 -21.93 12.63
CA MET A 33 11.08 -21.83 13.02
C MET A 33 11.29 -20.96 14.28
N GLY A 34 10.26 -20.26 14.76
CA GLY A 34 10.34 -19.44 15.95
C GLY A 34 11.12 -18.12 15.77
N THR A 35 11.27 -17.62 14.54
CA THR A 35 12.01 -16.37 14.29
C THR A 35 11.14 -15.12 14.45
N ILE A 36 9.81 -15.26 14.35
CA ILE A 36 8.81 -14.17 14.52
C ILE A 36 7.59 -14.63 15.34
N ASP A 37 7.79 -15.61 16.22
CA ASP A 37 6.69 -16.29 16.90
C ASP A 37 6.15 -15.59 18.15
N THR A 38 6.82 -14.55 18.64
CA THR A 38 6.35 -13.71 19.75
C THR A 38 6.25 -12.24 19.32
N PRO A 39 5.45 -11.42 20.03
CA PRO A 39 5.36 -9.98 19.73
C PRO A 39 6.71 -9.26 19.78
N GLU A 40 7.59 -9.64 20.70
CA GLU A 40 8.91 -9.03 20.86
C GLU A 40 9.80 -9.30 19.64
N LYS A 41 9.84 -10.56 19.19
CA LYS A 41 10.59 -10.94 17.98
C LYS A 41 10.01 -10.32 16.71
N PHE A 42 8.69 -10.14 16.66
CA PHE A 42 8.05 -9.42 15.56
C PHE A 42 8.46 -7.95 15.54
N GLU A 43 8.45 -7.28 16.71
CA GLU A 43 8.80 -5.86 16.82
C GLU A 43 10.27 -5.63 16.42
N GLU A 44 11.19 -6.50 16.85
CA GLU A 44 12.60 -6.48 16.44
C GLU A 44 12.79 -6.54 14.92
N LYS A 45 11.85 -7.18 14.21
CA LYS A 45 11.87 -7.34 12.74
C LYS A 45 10.90 -6.41 12.00
N ARG A 46 10.13 -5.60 12.71
CA ARG A 46 9.00 -4.88 12.13
C ARG A 46 9.41 -3.88 11.06
N MET A 47 10.54 -3.20 11.23
CA MET A 47 11.06 -2.28 10.22
C MET A 47 11.42 -3.02 8.92
N GLU A 48 12.18 -4.11 9.01
CA GLU A 48 12.58 -4.93 7.86
C GLU A 48 11.34 -5.47 7.14
N LEU A 49 10.35 -5.97 7.88
CA LEU A 49 9.10 -6.48 7.32
C LEU A 49 8.27 -5.37 6.66
N ALA A 50 8.20 -4.18 7.27
CA ALA A 50 7.50 -3.04 6.71
C ALA A 50 8.13 -2.57 5.39
N GLN A 51 9.46 -2.45 5.34
CA GLN A 51 10.19 -2.11 4.11
C GLN A 51 9.94 -3.11 2.99
N ASN A 52 9.92 -4.41 3.29
CA ASN A 52 9.59 -5.44 2.29
C ASN A 52 8.17 -5.29 1.74
N VAL A 53 7.20 -4.95 2.59
CA VAL A 53 5.81 -4.70 2.19
C VAL A 53 5.71 -3.41 1.36
N TRP A 54 6.32 -2.31 1.81
CA TRP A 54 6.32 -1.05 1.08
C TRP A 54 6.99 -1.17 -0.28
N LYS A 55 8.15 -1.83 -0.36
CA LYS A 55 8.80 -2.14 -1.63
C LYS A 55 7.88 -2.93 -2.55
N THR A 56 7.22 -3.97 -2.03
CA THR A 56 6.26 -4.75 -2.85
C THR A 56 5.10 -3.88 -3.33
N MET A 57 4.59 -2.98 -2.50
CA MET A 57 3.52 -2.04 -2.88
C MET A 57 4.01 -1.03 -3.92
N LYS A 58 5.24 -0.48 -3.79
CA LYS A 58 5.85 0.39 -4.82
C LYS A 58 6.03 -0.38 -6.15
N ASP A 59 6.65 -1.56 -6.10
CA ASP A 59 6.93 -2.42 -7.27
C ASP A 59 5.67 -2.86 -8.03
N THR A 60 4.53 -2.94 -7.33
CA THR A 60 3.24 -3.33 -7.91
C THR A 60 2.32 -2.14 -8.12
N ASP A 61 2.85 -0.92 -8.00
CA ASP A 61 2.16 0.33 -8.21
C ASP A 61 0.88 0.43 -7.36
N SER A 62 0.98 -0.04 -6.12
CA SER A 62 -0.11 -0.11 -5.13
C SER A 62 -1.40 -0.74 -5.67
N ARG A 63 -1.29 -1.71 -6.58
CA ARG A 63 -2.43 -2.43 -7.19
C ARG A 63 -3.42 -2.93 -6.14
N GLU A 64 -2.94 -3.37 -4.98
CA GLU A 64 -3.76 -3.87 -3.88
C GLU A 64 -4.71 -2.79 -3.34
N CYS A 65 -4.27 -1.54 -3.26
CA CYS A 65 -5.10 -0.39 -2.91
C CYS A 65 -6.05 -0.06 -4.06
N ARG A 66 -5.55 -0.04 -5.30
CA ARG A 66 -6.31 0.36 -6.49
C ARG A 66 -7.44 -0.57 -6.89
N ASN A 67 -7.43 -1.80 -6.38
CA ASN A 67 -8.58 -2.71 -6.53
C ASN A 67 -9.87 -2.14 -5.93
N CYS A 68 -9.78 -1.21 -4.98
CA CYS A 68 -10.93 -0.60 -4.31
C CYS A 68 -10.87 0.94 -4.27
N HIS A 69 -9.68 1.54 -4.34
CA HIS A 69 -9.48 2.99 -4.29
C HIS A 69 -9.07 3.52 -5.67
N GLY A 70 -9.90 4.37 -6.26
CA GLY A 70 -9.58 5.08 -7.50
C GLY A 70 -9.80 6.58 -7.32
N PHE A 71 -9.04 7.41 -8.03
CA PHE A 71 -9.18 8.87 -7.96
C PHE A 71 -10.60 9.34 -8.33
N ASP A 72 -11.24 8.68 -9.30
CA ASP A 72 -12.62 8.97 -9.71
C ASP A 72 -13.65 8.79 -8.59
N TYR A 73 -13.30 8.06 -7.53
CA TYR A 73 -14.17 7.79 -6.39
C TYR A 73 -13.79 8.62 -5.16
N MET A 74 -12.74 9.44 -5.25
CA MET A 74 -12.34 10.35 -4.18
C MET A 74 -13.16 11.64 -4.25
N ASP A 75 -13.59 12.12 -3.09
CA ASP A 75 -14.29 13.40 -2.94
C ASP A 75 -13.30 14.40 -2.35
N PHE A 76 -12.68 15.23 -3.20
CA PHE A 76 -11.63 16.18 -2.80
C PHE A 76 -12.15 17.29 -1.89
N ASP A 77 -13.41 17.69 -2.05
CA ASP A 77 -14.05 18.73 -1.22
C ASP A 77 -14.19 18.32 0.24
N LYS A 78 -14.14 17.01 0.52
CA LYS A 78 -14.20 16.46 1.89
C LYS A 78 -12.83 16.26 2.53
N GLN A 79 -11.75 16.51 1.81
CA GLN A 79 -10.39 16.35 2.32
C GLN A 79 -9.90 17.66 2.95
N GLU A 80 -8.89 17.57 3.82
CA GLU A 80 -8.16 18.78 4.23
C GLU A 80 -7.45 19.39 3.02
N GLU A 81 -7.37 20.72 2.95
CA GLU A 81 -6.80 21.48 1.82
C GLU A 81 -5.46 20.91 1.34
N ARG A 82 -4.53 20.68 2.28
CA ARG A 82 -3.23 20.06 1.97
C ARG A 82 -3.33 18.69 1.29
N SER A 83 -4.30 17.87 1.69
CA SER A 83 -4.48 16.53 1.13
C SER A 83 -5.12 16.60 -0.26
N ALA A 84 -6.06 17.52 -0.45
CA ALA A 84 -6.67 17.78 -1.75
C ALA A 84 -5.61 18.25 -2.76
N ASP A 85 -4.79 19.26 -2.39
CA ASP A 85 -3.71 19.79 -3.24
C ASP A 85 -2.74 18.69 -3.70
N ARG A 86 -2.39 17.75 -2.79
CA ARG A 86 -1.47 16.65 -3.08
C ARG A 86 -2.08 15.58 -3.99
N HIS A 87 -3.37 15.30 -3.85
CA HIS A 87 -4.02 14.40 -4.78
C HIS A 87 -4.23 15.05 -6.15
N ASP A 88 -4.51 16.35 -6.21
CA ASP A 88 -4.57 17.10 -7.47
C ASP A 88 -3.22 17.03 -8.20
N GLU A 89 -2.11 17.28 -7.51
CA GLU A 89 -0.74 17.12 -8.04
C GLU A 89 -0.50 15.68 -8.56
N ALA A 90 -0.90 14.65 -7.80
CA ALA A 90 -0.74 13.26 -8.21
C ALA A 90 -1.58 12.88 -9.45
N ILE A 91 -2.74 13.51 -9.62
CA ILE A 91 -3.62 13.34 -10.79
C ILE A 91 -3.07 14.09 -12.00
N GLU A 92 -2.62 15.33 -11.82
CA GLU A 92 -2.05 16.16 -12.90
C GLU A 92 -0.81 15.53 -13.51
N ASN A 93 0.02 14.90 -12.68
CA ASN A 93 1.25 14.29 -13.15
C ASN A 93 1.04 12.92 -13.84
N ARG A 94 -0.18 12.33 -13.77
CA ARG A 94 -0.53 10.99 -14.29
C ARG A 94 0.07 10.68 -15.65
N ASP A 95 0.61 9.48 -15.82
CA ASP A 95 0.99 8.94 -17.12
C ASP A 95 -0.21 9.02 -18.10
N PRO A 96 -0.11 9.83 -19.17
CA PRO A 96 -1.20 10.00 -20.13
C PRO A 96 -1.44 8.75 -20.98
N ASP A 97 -0.45 7.87 -21.13
CA ASP A 97 -0.51 6.64 -21.93
C ASP A 97 -0.91 5.41 -21.10
N ASN A 98 -0.94 5.52 -19.77
CA ASN A 98 -1.38 4.47 -18.87
C ASN A 98 -2.37 5.00 -17.81
N GLU A 99 -3.65 4.79 -18.11
CA GLU A 99 -4.78 5.17 -17.25
C GLU A 99 -4.79 4.47 -15.88
N GLU A 100 -3.98 3.43 -15.68
CA GLU A 100 -3.88 2.72 -14.39
C GLU A 100 -2.78 3.26 -13.47
N THR A 101 -1.79 4.01 -13.97
CA THR A 101 -0.65 4.57 -13.20
C THR A 101 -0.92 5.99 -12.70
N HIS A 102 -0.28 6.37 -11.59
CA HIS A 102 -0.21 7.78 -11.18
C HIS A 102 0.90 8.50 -11.93
N GLY A 103 1.05 9.78 -11.64
CA GLY A 103 2.09 10.58 -12.25
C GLY A 103 3.50 10.17 -11.89
N GLU A 104 4.44 10.61 -12.73
CA GLU A 104 5.83 10.14 -12.82
C GLU A 104 6.39 9.52 -11.53
N GLY A 105 6.24 8.20 -11.38
CA GLY A 105 6.97 7.40 -10.39
C GLY A 105 6.40 7.32 -8.97
N GLU A 106 5.31 8.01 -8.63
CA GLU A 106 4.72 7.94 -7.29
C GLU A 106 3.60 6.89 -7.17
N THR A 107 3.52 6.23 -6.02
CA THR A 107 2.50 5.21 -5.71
C THR A 107 1.73 5.57 -4.45
N CYS A 108 0.57 4.92 -4.22
CA CYS A 108 -0.26 5.22 -3.05
C CYS A 108 0.51 5.06 -1.73
N ILE A 109 1.46 4.12 -1.66
CA ILE A 109 2.21 3.87 -0.44
C ILE A 109 3.27 4.94 -0.16
N ASP A 110 3.61 5.83 -1.09
CA ASP A 110 4.60 6.89 -0.83
C ASP A 110 4.04 7.95 0.12
N CYS A 111 2.76 8.28 -0.02
CA CYS A 111 2.07 9.20 0.89
C CYS A 111 1.30 8.49 2.03
N HIS A 112 0.82 7.26 1.82
CA HIS A 112 -0.11 6.60 2.76
C HIS A 112 0.55 5.58 3.70
N LYS A 113 1.85 5.66 3.96
CA LYS A 113 2.49 4.87 5.03
C LYS A 113 1.92 5.27 6.38
N GLY A 114 1.66 4.30 7.25
CA GLY A 114 1.19 4.58 8.61
C GLY A 114 -0.32 4.72 8.76
N ILE A 115 -1.11 4.64 7.69
CA ILE A 115 -2.58 4.84 7.76
C ILE A 115 -3.30 3.62 8.32
N ALA A 116 -3.10 2.45 7.72
CA ALA A 116 -3.78 1.22 8.15
C ALA A 116 -3.17 0.66 9.44
N HIS A 117 -1.87 0.83 9.62
CA HIS A 117 -1.09 0.36 10.76
C HIS A 117 -0.11 1.44 11.15
N ARG A 118 0.20 1.56 12.45
CA ARG A 118 1.22 2.50 12.91
C ARG A 118 2.56 2.22 12.21
N LEU A 119 3.38 3.26 12.07
CA LEU A 119 4.74 3.10 11.57
C LEU A 119 5.60 2.30 12.58
N PRO A 120 6.62 1.56 12.11
CA PRO A 120 7.61 0.93 12.99
C PRO A 120 8.35 1.95 13.83
N GLU A 121 8.83 1.55 15.01
CA GLU A 121 9.72 2.41 15.80
C GLU A 121 11.00 2.72 15.01
N GLY A 122 11.46 3.96 15.10
CA GLY A 122 12.65 4.43 14.37
C GLY A 122 12.44 4.68 12.88
N TYR A 123 11.19 4.71 12.38
CA TYR A 123 10.93 5.15 11.01
C TYR A 123 11.30 6.62 10.83
N ASP A 124 12.19 6.89 9.88
CA ASP A 124 12.53 8.23 9.41
C ASP A 124 12.10 8.36 7.95
N PRO A 125 11.16 9.27 7.62
CA PRO A 125 10.76 9.50 6.24
C PRO A 125 11.90 10.00 5.34
N ALA A 126 12.95 10.63 5.89
CA ALA A 126 14.08 11.10 5.08
C ALA A 126 14.97 9.96 4.54
N GLU A 127 14.98 8.81 5.21
CA GLU A 127 15.83 7.66 4.86
C GLU A 127 15.11 6.65 3.93
N ASP A 128 13.81 6.82 3.72
CA ASP A 128 12.97 5.87 2.97
C ASP A 128 12.98 6.10 1.45
N ASP A 129 13.29 7.33 1.01
CA ASP A 129 13.35 7.73 -0.41
C ASP A 129 14.77 7.75 -1.01
N SER A 130 15.76 7.15 -0.31
CA SER A 130 17.18 7.10 -0.71
C SER A 130 17.57 5.87 -1.53
#